data_AF-A0A9E0IQ88-F1
#
_entry.id   AF-A0A9E0IQ88-F1
#
_cell.length_a   1.000
_cell.length_b   1.000
_cell.length_c   1.000
_cell.angle_alpha   90.00
_cell.angle_beta   90.00
_cell.angle_gamma   90.00
#
_symmetry.space_group_name_H-M   'P 1'
#
loop_
_entity.id
_entity.type
_entity.pdbx_description
1 polymer ?
#
loop_
_entity_poly.entity_id
_entity_poly.type
_entity_poly.pdbx_seq_one_letter_code
_entity_poly.pdbx_strand_id
1 'polypeptide(L)'
;MGAAKRGLAPGAAVSGAPASVGQYLGRPTWALGKPLRASIRSGHPWVYDRGLAAAPAVAAGDLVVVVDGDGPIAVGFAEPASPIAVRVLDLDPSAVVGDAWTEERATRAARLRVTDPALASTDGLRWIHGENDRCPGLVVDGYAGAAVVVFDGPAAEAFWAPRLGAVLSGLRAGGANLTTGWIRGQRGHKEGRALGAAPPDEVVIREGPVHFAVDVRAGQKTGFFLDQRANRAFVGARAAGARVLNLFSYTGGFSLHAAAGGARAVTSVDLAAPAIAAVRRNLELSGLPAGPHELVAADAFLFLAEARRAGRVFDVVVVDPPSFAPSAKARGNALASYRGLARAAAAVVAPGGALAFASCSSHITEDDLRDCLAGVERDLRIVHAAGPATDHPTLPAFPEGRYLKFLWAVACD
;
A
#
# COMPACT_ATOMS: atom_id res chain seq x y z
N MET A 1 39.69 37.01 56.96
CA MET A 1 38.61 37.95 57.33
C MET A 1 37.91 38.34 56.05
N GLY A 2 36.80 37.71 55.65
CA GLY A 2 35.47 37.94 56.20
C GLY A 2 34.67 38.75 55.17
N ALA A 3 33.99 38.09 54.23
CA ALA A 3 33.04 38.71 53.32
C ALA A 3 31.71 37.95 53.40
N ALA A 4 30.69 38.66 53.88
CA ALA A 4 29.39 38.14 54.24
C ALA A 4 28.54 37.73 53.02
N LYS A 5 27.95 36.53 53.12
CA LYS A 5 26.93 35.99 52.21
C LYS A 5 25.63 36.81 52.32
N ARG A 6 25.05 37.20 51.18
CA ARG A 6 23.67 37.72 51.11
C ARG A 6 22.71 36.60 50.70
N GLY A 7 21.70 36.41 51.55
CA GLY A 7 20.31 36.00 51.31
C GLY A 7 19.96 35.02 50.18
N LEU A 8 19.47 33.83 50.58
CA LEU A 8 18.53 33.03 49.80
C LEU A 8 17.15 33.72 49.72
N ALA A 9 16.46 33.52 48.60
CA ALA A 9 15.10 32.96 48.63
C ALA A 9 14.81 32.14 47.35
N PRO A 10 14.09 31.01 47.43
CA PRO A 10 13.91 30.06 46.34
C PRO A 10 12.52 30.14 45.67
N GLY A 11 12.45 29.64 44.43
CA GLY A 11 11.33 28.82 43.94
C GLY A 11 10.01 29.50 43.59
N ALA A 12 9.69 29.50 42.29
CA ALA A 12 8.32 29.29 41.82
C ALA A 12 8.33 28.17 40.78
N ALA A 13 7.96 26.97 41.23
CA ALA A 13 7.61 25.88 40.34
C ALA A 13 6.33 26.28 39.61
N VAL A 14 6.37 26.39 38.28
CA VAL A 14 5.16 26.47 37.47
C VAL A 14 4.70 25.04 37.22
N SER A 15 4.01 24.48 38.21
CA SER A 15 3.16 23.31 38.00
C SER A 15 1.84 23.78 37.40
N GLY A 16 1.69 23.61 36.09
CA GLY A 16 0.42 23.78 35.40
C GLY A 16 0.26 22.64 34.41
N ALA A 17 -0.72 21.77 34.62
CA ALA A 17 -1.24 20.92 33.56
C ALA A 17 -1.67 21.82 32.37
N PRO A 18 -1.49 21.41 31.10
CA PRO A 18 -1.93 22.23 29.99
C PRO A 18 -3.45 22.27 29.98
N ALA A 19 -4.01 23.37 30.48
CA ALA A 19 -5.44 23.65 30.46
C ALA A 19 -5.83 24.22 29.08
N SER A 20 -6.85 23.58 28.49
CA SER A 20 -7.79 24.07 27.49
C SER A 20 -7.29 24.55 26.11
N VAL A 21 -7.78 23.85 25.10
CA VAL A 21 -8.11 24.29 23.73
C VAL A 21 -7.97 25.81 23.53
N GLY A 22 -6.91 26.21 22.83
CA GLY A 22 -6.72 27.57 22.34
C GLY A 22 -6.93 27.65 20.83
N GLN A 23 -6.72 28.83 20.26
CA GLN A 23 -6.61 29.02 18.82
C GLN A 23 -5.18 29.40 18.42
N TYR A 24 -4.69 28.85 17.33
CA TYR A 24 -3.45 29.29 16.67
C TYR A 24 -3.81 29.73 15.25
N LEU A 25 -3.62 31.02 14.95
CA LEU A 25 -4.01 31.62 13.67
C LEU A 25 -5.48 31.30 13.29
N GLY A 26 -6.38 31.35 14.27
CA GLY A 26 -7.82 31.06 14.10
C GLY A 26 -8.18 29.58 14.00
N ARG A 27 -7.22 28.65 14.12
CA ARG A 27 -7.45 27.20 14.11
C ARG A 27 -7.50 26.62 15.52
N PRO A 28 -8.39 25.65 15.81
CA PRO A 28 -8.36 24.93 17.09
C PRO A 28 -7.01 24.26 17.33
N THR A 29 -6.52 24.30 18.57
CA THR A 29 -5.32 23.57 18.99
C THR A 29 -5.67 22.27 19.70
N TRP A 30 -4.85 21.24 19.51
CA TRP A 30 -4.94 19.96 20.21
C TRP A 30 -3.61 19.62 20.86
N ALA A 31 -3.57 19.69 22.18
CA ALA A 31 -2.36 19.48 22.95
C ALA A 31 -1.95 18.00 23.04
N LEU A 32 -0.65 17.73 22.94
CA LEU A 32 -0.08 16.43 23.23
C LEU A 32 -0.18 16.11 24.73
N GLY A 33 -0.64 14.90 25.06
CA GLY A 33 -0.58 14.35 26.42
C GLY A 33 0.69 13.53 26.69
N LYS A 34 1.51 13.28 25.64
CA LYS A 34 2.76 12.48 25.68
C LYS A 34 3.84 13.12 24.80
N PRO A 35 5.14 12.82 25.02
CA PRO A 35 6.23 13.43 24.25
C PRO A 35 6.34 12.86 22.82
N LEU A 36 5.40 13.20 21.93
CA LEU A 36 5.40 12.81 20.51
C LEU A 36 6.12 13.80 19.58
N ARG A 37 6.59 14.94 20.10
CA ARG A 37 7.29 16.01 19.35
C ARG A 37 8.38 15.48 18.44
N ALA A 38 9.25 14.59 18.94
CA ALA A 38 10.37 14.05 18.16
C ALA A 38 9.90 13.20 16.97
N SER A 39 8.87 12.37 17.17
CA SER A 39 8.29 11.52 16.12
C SER A 39 7.57 12.35 15.05
N ILE A 40 6.80 13.37 15.45
CA ILE A 40 6.12 14.27 14.52
C ILE A 40 7.16 15.06 13.71
N ARG A 41 8.17 15.64 14.37
CA ARG A 41 9.24 16.41 13.69
C ARG A 41 10.12 15.58 12.77
N SER A 42 10.32 14.29 13.05
CA SER A 42 10.99 13.40 12.10
C SER A 42 10.12 13.07 10.88
N GLY A 43 8.84 13.42 10.93
CA GLY A 43 7.91 13.35 9.82
C GLY A 43 6.90 12.21 9.90
N HIS A 44 6.71 11.59 11.08
CA HIS A 44 5.65 10.60 11.27
C HIS A 44 4.27 11.26 11.08
N PRO A 45 3.41 10.72 10.21
CA PRO A 45 2.19 11.39 9.76
C PRO A 45 1.00 11.23 10.70
N TRP A 46 1.07 10.30 11.66
CA TRP A 46 -0.06 10.01 12.55
C TRP A 46 0.19 10.48 13.98
N VAL A 47 -0.84 11.06 14.57
CA VAL A 47 -0.94 11.29 16.02
C VAL A 47 -2.10 10.46 16.55
N TYR A 48 -1.78 9.52 17.42
CA TYR A 48 -2.79 8.64 18.01
C TYR A 48 -3.57 9.32 19.13
N ASP A 49 -4.82 8.93 19.33
CA ASP A 49 -5.73 9.42 20.39
C ASP A 49 -5.10 9.38 21.79
N ARG A 50 -4.43 8.27 22.15
CA ARG A 50 -3.72 8.06 23.42
C ARG A 50 -2.51 8.97 23.60
N GLY A 51 -2.11 9.67 22.54
CA GLY A 51 -1.02 10.65 22.52
C GLY A 51 -1.49 12.07 22.81
N LEU A 52 -2.80 12.31 22.84
CA LEU A 52 -3.39 13.65 22.93
C LEU A 52 -4.07 13.86 24.28
N ALA A 53 -4.16 15.12 24.68
CA ALA A 53 -5.03 15.58 25.77
C ALA A 53 -6.50 15.56 25.31
N ALA A 54 -7.41 16.03 26.18
CA ALA A 54 -8.83 16.11 25.89
C ALA A 54 -9.09 16.77 24.52
N ALA A 55 -9.92 16.12 23.70
CA ALA A 55 -10.19 16.55 22.32
C ALA A 55 -10.88 17.92 22.27
N PRO A 56 -10.48 18.82 21.36
CA PRO A 56 -11.26 20.01 21.06
C PRO A 56 -12.58 19.62 20.37
N ALA A 57 -13.55 20.52 20.37
CA ALA A 57 -14.77 20.36 19.59
C ALA A 57 -14.47 20.60 18.10
N VAL A 58 -14.15 19.52 17.38
CA VAL A 58 -13.82 19.54 15.94
C VAL A 58 -14.53 18.40 15.20
N ALA A 59 -14.89 18.65 13.95
CA ALA A 59 -15.47 17.64 13.07
C ALA A 59 -14.38 16.83 12.35
N ALA A 60 -14.76 15.69 11.79
CA ALA A 60 -13.90 14.89 10.94
C ALA A 60 -13.48 15.69 9.69
N GLY A 61 -12.17 15.81 9.46
CA GLY A 61 -11.60 16.60 8.36
C GLY A 61 -11.30 18.06 8.69
N ASP A 62 -11.69 18.56 9.87
CA ASP A 62 -11.35 19.92 10.29
C ASP A 62 -9.84 20.08 10.52
N LEU A 63 -9.30 21.24 10.16
CA LEU A 63 -7.92 21.58 10.43
C LEU A 63 -7.70 21.83 11.92
N VAL A 64 -6.67 21.19 12.46
CA VAL A 64 -6.22 21.35 13.85
C VAL A 64 -4.72 21.56 13.90
N VAL A 65 -4.29 22.34 14.88
CA VAL A 65 -2.86 22.57 15.16
C VAL A 65 -2.45 21.72 16.35
N VAL A 66 -1.49 20.83 16.15
CA VAL A 66 -0.92 20.03 17.24
C VAL A 66 0.05 20.92 18.01
N VAL A 67 -0.14 20.97 19.32
CA VAL A 67 0.72 21.76 20.24
C VAL A 67 1.34 20.84 21.28
N ASP A 68 2.56 21.16 21.70
CA ASP A 68 3.18 20.56 22.88
C ASP A 68 3.50 21.62 23.93
N GLY A 69 4.26 21.26 24.97
CA GLY A 69 4.62 22.17 26.06
C GLY A 69 5.40 23.41 25.62
N ASP A 70 6.10 23.36 24.48
CA ASP A 70 6.86 24.49 23.94
C ASP A 70 6.05 25.31 22.91
N GLY A 71 4.86 24.84 22.52
CA GLY A 71 3.97 25.51 21.57
C GLY A 71 3.60 24.68 20.32
N PRO A 72 3.14 25.33 19.25
CA PRO A 72 2.71 24.67 18.01
C PRO A 72 3.82 23.93 17.28
N ILE A 73 3.52 22.74 16.75
CA ILE A 73 4.52 21.88 16.09
C ILE A 73 4.12 21.35 14.71
N ALA A 74 2.82 21.32 14.40
CA ALA A 74 2.32 20.81 13.12
C ALA A 74 0.87 21.22 12.92
N VAL A 75 0.41 21.17 11.67
CA VAL A 75 -1.01 21.24 11.30
C VAL A 75 -1.43 19.93 10.64
N GLY A 76 -2.63 19.46 10.98
CA GLY A 76 -3.23 18.25 10.42
C GLY A 76 -4.74 18.36 10.33
N PHE A 77 -5.41 17.33 9.81
CA PHE A 77 -6.86 17.22 9.93
C PHE A 77 -7.24 16.24 11.04
N ALA A 78 -8.33 16.54 11.74
CA ALA A 78 -8.84 15.73 12.83
C ALA A 78 -9.66 14.54 12.34
N GLU A 79 -9.55 13.42 13.06
CA GLU A 79 -10.35 12.20 12.85
C GLU A 79 -10.82 11.67 14.21
N PRO A 80 -11.77 12.37 14.89
CA PRO A 80 -12.06 12.16 16.31
C PRO A 80 -12.58 10.75 16.67
N ALA A 81 -13.14 10.02 15.69
CA ALA A 81 -13.68 8.68 15.88
C ALA A 81 -12.65 7.55 15.62
N SER A 82 -11.41 7.89 15.31
CA SER A 82 -10.35 6.95 14.94
C SER A 82 -9.24 6.90 16.00
N PRO A 83 -8.58 5.75 16.21
CA PRO A 83 -7.35 5.69 16.98
C PRO A 83 -6.27 6.63 16.42
N ILE A 84 -6.28 6.91 15.11
CA ILE A 84 -5.46 7.95 14.49
C ILE A 84 -6.25 9.25 14.57
N ALA A 85 -6.06 9.99 15.67
CA ALA A 85 -6.87 11.16 15.98
C ALA A 85 -6.53 12.39 15.12
N VAL A 86 -5.28 12.52 14.67
CA VAL A 86 -4.86 13.57 13.73
C VAL A 86 -3.94 12.97 12.67
N ARG A 87 -4.20 13.31 11.41
CA ARG A 87 -3.27 13.06 10.31
C ARG A 87 -2.54 14.36 9.95
N VAL A 88 -1.23 14.37 10.15
CA VAL A 88 -0.35 15.53 9.95
C VAL A 88 -0.21 15.84 8.47
N LEU A 89 -0.47 17.10 8.11
CA LEU A 89 -0.42 17.63 6.75
C LEU A 89 0.88 18.41 6.50
N ASP A 90 1.30 19.20 7.48
CA ASP A 90 2.50 20.03 7.42
C ASP A 90 3.16 20.16 8.80
N LEU A 91 4.48 20.23 8.80
CA LEU A 91 5.28 20.46 10.01
C LEU A 91 5.42 21.95 10.32
N ASP A 92 5.10 22.82 9.36
CA ASP A 92 4.86 24.23 9.64
C ASP A 92 3.42 24.40 10.18
N PRO A 93 3.24 24.70 11.49
CA PRO A 93 1.91 24.91 12.06
C PRO A 93 1.18 26.12 11.47
N SER A 94 1.91 27.04 10.81
CA SER A 94 1.35 28.23 10.17
C SER A 94 0.98 28.03 8.69
N ALA A 95 1.29 26.87 8.10
CA ALA A 95 1.05 26.59 6.68
C ALA A 95 -0.40 26.88 6.26
N VAL A 96 -0.58 27.52 5.10
CA VAL A 96 -1.89 27.83 4.53
C VAL A 96 -2.35 26.63 3.67
N VAL A 97 -3.23 25.82 4.23
CA VAL A 97 -3.72 24.57 3.60
C VAL A 97 -4.87 24.86 2.62
N GLY A 98 -4.52 25.41 1.45
CA GLY A 98 -5.43 25.71 0.34
C GLY A 98 -4.99 25.06 -0.98
N ASP A 99 -5.58 25.50 -2.09
CA ASP A 99 -5.40 24.87 -3.41
C ASP A 99 -3.93 24.85 -3.87
N ALA A 100 -3.20 25.97 -3.73
CA ALA A 100 -1.78 26.01 -4.10
C ALA A 100 -0.92 25.01 -3.29
N TRP A 101 -1.22 24.85 -1.99
CA TRP A 101 -0.57 23.89 -1.11
C TRP A 101 -0.88 22.44 -1.52
N THR A 102 -2.09 22.18 -2.01
CA THR A 102 -2.53 20.89 -2.51
C THR A 102 -1.90 20.57 -3.87
N GLU A 103 -1.93 21.51 -4.81
CA GLU A 103 -1.35 21.37 -6.14
C GLU A 103 0.14 21.05 -6.06
N GLU A 104 0.88 21.76 -5.20
CA GLU A 104 2.31 21.55 -5.03
C GLU A 104 2.63 20.11 -4.56
N ARG A 105 1.84 19.58 -3.62
CA ARG A 105 2.00 18.20 -3.13
C ARG A 105 1.73 17.18 -4.21
N ALA A 106 0.60 17.31 -4.89
CA ALA A 106 0.25 16.43 -6.00
C ALA A 106 1.31 16.50 -7.12
N THR A 107 1.81 17.69 -7.43
CA THR A 107 2.89 17.88 -8.41
C THR A 107 4.16 17.13 -8.01
N ARG A 108 4.58 17.22 -6.74
CA ARG A 108 5.74 16.48 -6.23
C ARG A 108 5.52 14.96 -6.29
N ALA A 109 4.34 14.50 -5.90
CA ALA A 109 3.99 13.08 -5.95
C ALA A 109 4.05 12.55 -7.39
N ALA A 110 3.50 13.28 -8.36
CA ALA A 110 3.53 12.86 -9.76
C ALA A 110 4.94 12.90 -10.35
N ARG A 111 5.72 13.95 -10.07
CA ARG A 111 7.11 14.06 -10.54
C ARG A 111 7.96 12.88 -10.09
N LEU A 112 7.79 12.41 -8.85
CA LEU A 112 8.49 11.22 -8.35
C LEU A 112 8.30 10.00 -9.27
N ARG A 113 7.08 9.82 -9.82
CA ARG A 113 6.78 8.70 -10.72
C ARG A 113 7.28 8.98 -12.13
N VAL A 114 7.05 10.18 -12.65
CA VAL A 114 7.43 10.56 -14.02
C VAL A 114 8.94 10.51 -14.23
N THR A 115 9.73 10.86 -13.20
CA THR A 115 11.20 10.85 -13.29
C THR A 115 11.83 9.49 -13.05
N ASP A 116 11.08 8.46 -12.66
CA ASP A 116 11.60 7.12 -12.42
C ASP A 116 11.61 6.29 -13.72
N PRO A 117 12.79 5.95 -14.27
CA PRO A 117 12.88 5.15 -15.49
C PRO A 117 12.24 3.76 -15.38
N ALA A 118 12.16 3.19 -14.17
CA ALA A 118 11.53 1.88 -13.96
C ALA A 118 10.02 1.91 -14.21
N LEU A 119 9.41 3.10 -14.23
CA LEU A 119 7.97 3.32 -14.45
C LEU A 119 7.66 3.78 -15.88
N ALA A 120 8.65 3.94 -16.76
CA ALA A 120 8.44 4.41 -18.13
C ALA A 120 7.71 3.38 -19.03
N SER A 121 7.72 2.10 -18.65
CA SER A 121 7.18 1.00 -19.46
C SER A 121 5.75 0.60 -19.09
N THR A 122 4.96 1.50 -18.49
CA THR A 122 3.60 1.18 -18.06
C THR A 122 2.64 2.37 -18.13
N ASP A 123 1.35 2.05 -18.32
CA ASP A 123 0.27 3.03 -18.36
C ASP A 123 -0.62 2.97 -17.10
N GLY A 124 -0.31 2.09 -16.15
CA GLY A 124 -0.96 2.02 -14.85
C GLY A 124 0.00 2.46 -13.76
N LEU A 125 -0.33 3.45 -12.91
CA LEU A 125 0.58 3.99 -11.88
C LEU A 125 -0.18 4.41 -10.62
N ARG A 126 0.44 4.24 -9.44
CA ARG A 126 -0.01 4.92 -8.22
C ARG A 126 0.53 6.35 -8.20
N TRP A 127 -0.34 7.33 -8.42
CA TRP A 127 0.00 8.75 -8.45
C TRP A 127 0.10 9.38 -7.07
N ILE A 128 -0.77 8.96 -6.14
CA ILE A 128 -0.72 9.37 -4.73
C ILE A 128 -0.86 8.13 -3.84
N HIS A 129 0.07 7.98 -2.91
CA HIS A 129 0.15 6.89 -1.96
C HIS A 129 0.01 7.36 -0.50
N GLY A 130 -1.05 8.11 -0.23
CA GLY A 130 -1.44 8.51 1.12
C GLY A 130 -0.39 9.35 1.82
N GLU A 131 -0.13 8.97 3.07
CA GLU A 131 0.88 9.52 3.95
C GLU A 131 2.25 9.62 3.27
N ASN A 132 2.61 8.62 2.45
CA ASN A 132 3.92 8.53 1.85
C ASN A 132 4.20 9.65 0.84
N ASP A 133 3.15 10.26 0.29
CA ASP A 133 3.22 11.44 -0.58
C ASP A 133 2.81 12.74 0.13
N ARG A 134 2.79 12.73 1.47
CA ARG A 134 2.29 13.84 2.30
C ARG A 134 0.84 14.22 1.98
N CYS A 135 0.06 13.24 1.52
CA CYS A 135 -1.37 13.36 1.23
C CYS A 135 -2.15 12.34 2.09
N PRO A 136 -2.10 12.43 3.43
CA PRO A 136 -2.59 11.39 4.33
C PRO A 136 -4.03 10.96 4.03
N GLY A 137 -4.25 9.65 3.95
CA GLY A 137 -5.56 9.05 3.65
C GLY A 137 -6.09 9.23 2.22
N LEU A 138 -5.29 9.78 1.28
CA LEU A 138 -5.66 9.89 -0.13
C LEU A 138 -4.86 8.91 -1.00
N VAL A 139 -5.54 8.07 -1.77
CA VAL A 139 -4.92 7.25 -2.81
C VAL A 139 -5.48 7.67 -4.16
N VAL A 140 -4.59 7.82 -5.15
CA VAL A 140 -4.96 8.04 -6.55
C VAL A 140 -4.17 7.07 -7.41
N ASP A 141 -4.87 6.12 -8.02
CA ASP A 141 -4.31 5.25 -9.05
C ASP A 141 -4.74 5.74 -10.44
N GLY A 142 -3.84 5.67 -11.42
CA GLY A 142 -4.11 6.02 -12.81
C GLY A 142 -3.99 4.80 -13.70
N TYR A 143 -4.90 4.67 -14.67
CA TYR A 143 -4.95 3.60 -15.66
C TYR A 143 -5.24 4.20 -17.03
N ALA A 144 -4.21 4.33 -17.88
CA ALA A 144 -4.29 4.86 -19.25
C ALA A 144 -5.25 6.07 -19.41
N GLY A 145 -5.10 7.09 -18.56
CA GLY A 145 -5.96 8.28 -18.55
C GLY A 145 -7.05 8.31 -17.47
N ALA A 146 -7.46 7.17 -16.93
CA ALA A 146 -8.48 7.08 -15.89
C ALA A 146 -7.90 7.16 -14.48
N ALA A 147 -8.30 8.16 -13.70
CA ALA A 147 -7.99 8.25 -12.28
C ALA A 147 -9.03 7.50 -11.43
N VAL A 148 -8.58 6.66 -10.51
CA VAL A 148 -9.39 6.04 -9.46
C VAL A 148 -8.93 6.57 -8.11
N VAL A 149 -9.83 7.27 -7.42
CA VAL A 149 -9.59 7.94 -6.15
C VAL A 149 -10.20 7.14 -5.01
N VAL A 150 -9.43 6.94 -3.95
CA VAL A 150 -9.90 6.29 -2.72
C VAL A 150 -9.53 7.16 -1.52
N PHE A 151 -10.49 7.34 -0.62
CA PHE A 151 -10.28 7.96 0.68
C PHE A 151 -10.22 6.90 1.77
N ASP A 152 -9.23 6.97 2.64
CA ASP A 152 -9.11 6.14 3.83
C ASP A 152 -9.97 6.74 4.96
N GLY A 153 -11.26 6.43 4.92
CA GLY A 153 -12.23 6.86 5.94
C GLY A 153 -12.87 8.23 5.69
N PRO A 154 -13.84 8.61 6.53
CA PRO A 154 -14.68 9.79 6.32
C PRO A 154 -13.95 11.11 6.54
N ALA A 155 -12.96 11.18 7.44
CA ALA A 155 -12.18 12.41 7.66
C ALA A 155 -11.30 12.76 6.46
N ALA A 156 -10.66 11.75 5.86
CA ALA A 156 -9.89 11.92 4.63
C ALA A 156 -10.79 12.38 3.47
N GLU A 157 -12.00 11.80 3.34
CA GLU A 157 -12.96 12.25 2.34
C GLU A 157 -13.40 13.70 2.57
N ALA A 158 -13.80 14.05 3.80
CA ALA A 158 -14.23 15.41 4.14
C ALA A 158 -13.13 16.45 3.85
N PHE A 159 -11.86 16.10 4.12
CA PHE A 159 -10.74 16.98 3.87
C PHE A 159 -10.36 17.08 2.37
N TRP A 160 -10.24 15.95 1.68
CA TRP A 160 -9.69 15.91 0.31
C TRP A 160 -10.74 16.08 -0.79
N ALA A 161 -11.99 15.65 -0.60
CA ALA A 161 -13.02 15.73 -1.65
C ALA A 161 -13.23 17.17 -2.18
N PRO A 162 -13.30 18.22 -1.33
CA PRO A 162 -13.38 19.61 -1.80
C PRO A 162 -12.13 20.07 -2.57
N ARG A 163 -10.99 19.40 -2.40
CA ARG A 163 -9.68 19.77 -2.96
C ARG A 163 -9.28 18.92 -4.16
N LEU A 164 -10.12 17.99 -4.62
CA LEU A 164 -9.77 17.07 -5.71
C LEU A 164 -9.45 17.79 -7.02
N GLY A 165 -10.04 18.95 -7.28
CA GLY A 165 -9.68 19.78 -8.44
C GLY A 165 -8.20 20.17 -8.42
N ALA A 166 -7.73 20.71 -7.29
CA ALA A 166 -6.33 21.05 -7.04
C ALA A 166 -5.42 19.81 -7.07
N VAL A 167 -5.87 18.67 -6.51
CA VAL A 167 -5.12 17.41 -6.59
C VAL A 167 -4.87 17.00 -8.04
N LEU A 168 -5.93 16.94 -8.86
CA LEU A 168 -5.81 16.54 -10.26
C LEU A 168 -5.03 17.57 -11.09
N SER A 169 -5.19 18.86 -10.81
CA SER A 169 -4.41 19.95 -11.41
C SER A 169 -2.92 19.75 -11.15
N GLY A 170 -2.52 19.55 -9.90
CA GLY A 170 -1.14 19.30 -9.52
C GLY A 170 -0.58 18.01 -10.11
N LEU A 171 -1.35 16.92 -10.12
CA LEU A 171 -0.92 15.66 -10.77
C LEU A 171 -0.59 15.89 -12.25
N ARG A 172 -1.46 16.59 -12.99
CA ARG A 172 -1.24 16.93 -14.40
C ARG A 172 -0.04 17.86 -14.59
N ALA A 173 0.11 18.88 -13.74
CA ALA A 173 1.26 19.79 -13.76
C ALA A 173 2.60 19.06 -13.47
N GLY A 174 2.55 17.95 -12.72
CA GLY A 174 3.69 17.06 -12.49
C GLY A 174 3.92 16.02 -13.57
N GLY A 175 3.07 15.95 -14.61
CA GLY A 175 3.22 15.09 -15.78
C GLY A 175 2.26 13.90 -15.87
N ALA A 176 1.28 13.78 -14.96
CA ALA A 176 0.28 12.72 -15.04
C ALA A 176 -0.71 12.98 -16.18
N ASN A 177 -0.83 12.05 -17.12
CA ASN A 177 -1.82 12.12 -18.20
C ASN A 177 -3.16 11.54 -17.72
N LEU A 178 -3.96 12.34 -16.99
CA LEU A 178 -5.26 11.94 -16.45
C LEU A 178 -6.40 12.77 -17.04
N THR A 179 -7.37 12.12 -17.68
CA THR A 179 -8.47 12.76 -18.43
C THR A 179 -9.84 12.50 -17.81
N THR A 180 -10.06 11.34 -17.21
CA THR A 180 -11.31 10.94 -16.55
C THR A 180 -11.09 10.60 -15.09
N GLY A 181 -12.13 10.63 -14.26
CA GLY A 181 -12.01 10.36 -12.83
C GLY A 181 -13.17 9.57 -12.24
N TRP A 182 -12.85 8.69 -11.30
CA TRP A 182 -13.81 7.90 -10.52
C TRP A 182 -13.42 7.93 -9.04
N ILE A 183 -14.33 8.37 -8.19
CA ILE A 183 -14.20 8.27 -6.74
C ILE A 183 -14.86 6.97 -6.32
N ARG A 184 -14.09 6.09 -5.70
CA ARG A 184 -14.59 4.80 -5.24
C ARG A 184 -15.38 4.95 -3.95
N GLY A 185 -16.51 4.26 -3.86
CA GLY A 185 -17.30 4.17 -2.64
C GLY A 185 -16.53 3.47 -1.51
N GLN A 186 -16.84 3.86 -0.27
CA GLN A 186 -16.25 3.28 0.94
C GLN A 186 -16.77 1.84 1.19
N ARG A 187 -16.07 1.05 2.02
CA ARG A 187 -16.55 -0.29 2.41
C ARG A 187 -17.97 -0.20 3.01
N GLY A 188 -18.95 -0.79 2.33
CA GLY A 188 -20.37 -0.77 2.72
C GLY A 188 -21.27 0.10 1.83
N HIS A 189 -20.69 1.07 1.10
CA HIS A 189 -21.37 1.91 0.10
C HIS A 189 -20.73 1.63 -1.27
N LYS A 190 -21.33 0.70 -2.03
CA LYS A 190 -20.72 0.17 -3.26
C LYS A 190 -20.74 1.14 -4.44
N GLU A 191 -21.55 2.20 -4.39
CA GLU A 191 -21.68 3.15 -5.50
C GLU A 191 -20.55 4.18 -5.44
N GLY A 192 -19.68 4.14 -6.46
CA GLY A 192 -18.74 5.22 -6.73
C GLY A 192 -19.41 6.37 -7.48
N ARG A 193 -18.68 7.49 -7.62
CA ARG A 193 -19.15 8.67 -8.38
C ARG A 193 -18.08 9.15 -9.36
N ALA A 194 -18.51 9.63 -10.51
CA ALA A 194 -17.62 10.24 -11.48
C ALA A 194 -17.06 11.58 -10.94
N LEU A 195 -15.81 11.88 -11.32
CA LEU A 195 -15.15 13.15 -11.08
C LEU A 195 -14.90 13.80 -12.45
N GLY A 196 -15.79 14.72 -12.84
CA GLY A 196 -15.84 15.23 -14.21
C GLY A 196 -16.34 14.16 -15.18
N ALA A 197 -15.57 13.89 -16.25
CA ALA A 197 -15.89 12.83 -17.19
C ALA A 197 -15.66 11.45 -16.55
N ALA A 198 -16.65 10.56 -16.67
CA ALA A 198 -16.56 9.20 -16.16
C ALA A 198 -15.60 8.36 -17.04
N PRO A 199 -14.72 7.52 -16.45
CA PRO A 199 -13.95 6.57 -17.22
C PRO A 199 -14.87 5.48 -17.80
N PRO A 200 -14.44 4.74 -18.84
CA PRO A 200 -15.10 3.49 -19.21
C PRO A 200 -15.06 2.52 -18.01
N ASP A 201 -15.94 1.51 -18.02
CA ASP A 201 -15.96 0.49 -16.96
C ASP A 201 -14.62 -0.25 -16.89
N GLU A 202 -14.05 -0.53 -18.05
CA GLU A 202 -12.78 -1.21 -18.21
C GLU A 202 -11.80 -0.39 -19.05
N VAL A 203 -10.54 -0.40 -18.62
CA VAL A 203 -9.41 0.24 -19.31
C VAL A 203 -8.32 -0.80 -19.54
N VAL A 204 -7.76 -0.83 -20.74
CA VAL A 204 -6.57 -1.64 -21.02
C VAL A 204 -5.32 -0.86 -20.65
N ILE A 205 -4.46 -1.43 -19.82
CA ILE A 205 -3.14 -0.87 -19.50
C ILE A 205 -2.04 -1.78 -20.03
N ARG A 206 -0.91 -1.17 -20.38
CA ARG A 206 0.35 -1.88 -20.60
C ARG A 206 1.18 -1.91 -19.32
N GLU A 207 1.83 -3.03 -19.06
CA GLU A 207 2.85 -3.18 -18.03
C GLU A 207 4.02 -4.00 -18.57
N GLY A 208 5.09 -3.33 -18.98
CA GLY A 208 6.21 -3.98 -19.65
C GLY A 208 5.74 -4.66 -20.95
N PRO A 209 5.93 -5.99 -21.10
CA PRO A 209 5.55 -6.72 -22.31
C PRO A 209 4.09 -7.18 -22.33
N VAL A 210 3.30 -6.93 -21.28
CA VAL A 210 1.93 -7.48 -21.15
C VAL A 210 0.86 -6.40 -21.06
N HIS A 211 -0.37 -6.78 -21.39
CA HIS A 211 -1.55 -5.93 -21.33
C HIS A 211 -2.60 -6.52 -20.39
N PHE A 212 -3.24 -5.67 -19.59
CA PHE A 212 -4.28 -6.05 -18.66
C PHE A 212 -5.54 -5.25 -18.92
N ALA A 213 -6.68 -5.95 -18.99
CA ALA A 213 -7.99 -5.35 -18.81
C ALA A 213 -8.21 -5.06 -17.33
N VAL A 214 -8.42 -3.78 -16.99
CA VAL A 214 -8.63 -3.31 -15.62
C VAL A 214 -10.03 -2.75 -15.50
N ASP A 215 -10.86 -3.38 -14.69
CA ASP A 215 -12.16 -2.84 -14.29
C ASP A 215 -11.95 -1.76 -13.22
N VAL A 216 -12.05 -0.50 -13.63
CA VAL A 216 -11.77 0.68 -12.78
C VAL A 216 -12.93 1.03 -11.86
N ARG A 217 -14.11 0.43 -12.06
CA ARG A 217 -15.31 0.70 -11.24
C ARG A 217 -15.55 -0.38 -10.20
N ALA A 218 -15.50 -1.65 -10.61
CA ALA A 218 -15.87 -2.81 -9.79
C ALA A 218 -14.70 -3.75 -9.46
N GLY A 219 -13.54 -3.68 -10.13
CA GLY A 219 -12.39 -4.55 -9.87
C GLY A 219 -11.78 -4.41 -8.47
N GLN A 220 -11.09 -5.41 -7.91
CA GLN A 220 -10.58 -5.33 -6.53
C GLN A 220 -9.59 -4.17 -6.28
N LYS A 221 -9.51 -3.68 -5.02
CA LYS A 221 -8.75 -2.48 -4.60
C LYS A 221 -9.17 -1.21 -5.35
N THR A 222 -8.51 -0.91 -6.46
CA THR A 222 -8.74 0.22 -7.38
C THR A 222 -8.92 -0.27 -8.83
N GLY A 223 -8.97 -1.60 -9.01
CA GLY A 223 -9.09 -2.32 -10.28
C GLY A 223 -7.98 -3.36 -10.42
N PHE A 224 -6.73 -2.97 -10.11
CA PHE A 224 -5.54 -3.79 -10.31
C PHE A 224 -4.47 -3.55 -9.24
N PHE A 225 -3.65 -4.58 -8.96
CA PHE A 225 -2.58 -4.56 -7.96
C PHE A 225 -1.28 -3.99 -8.55
N LEU A 226 -1.15 -2.66 -8.56
CA LEU A 226 0.02 -1.96 -9.10
C LEU A 226 1.28 -2.16 -8.24
N ASP A 227 1.12 -2.42 -6.94
CA ASP A 227 2.19 -2.64 -5.97
C ASP A 227 3.12 -3.82 -6.31
N GLN A 228 2.60 -4.86 -6.96
CA GLN A 228 3.36 -6.06 -7.32
C GLN A 228 4.13 -5.94 -8.66
N ARG A 229 4.08 -4.80 -9.36
CA ARG A 229 4.68 -4.63 -10.70
C ARG A 229 6.14 -5.11 -10.80
N ALA A 230 7.00 -4.61 -9.94
CA ALA A 230 8.43 -4.95 -9.95
C ALA A 230 8.65 -6.46 -9.67
N ASN A 231 7.85 -7.03 -8.78
CA ASN A 231 7.91 -8.45 -8.42
C ASN A 231 7.43 -9.33 -9.58
N ARG A 232 6.37 -8.92 -10.31
CA ARG A 232 5.92 -9.60 -11.53
C ARG A 232 7.01 -9.63 -12.60
N ALA A 233 7.63 -8.48 -12.87
CA ALA A 233 8.75 -8.40 -13.81
C ALA A 233 9.94 -9.27 -13.36
N PHE A 234 10.25 -9.28 -12.06
CA PHE A 234 11.32 -10.10 -11.48
C PHE A 234 11.09 -11.61 -11.70
N VAL A 235 9.85 -12.08 -11.50
CA VAL A 235 9.44 -13.47 -11.76
C VAL A 235 9.49 -13.77 -13.26
N GLY A 236 8.94 -12.88 -14.09
CA GLY A 236 8.94 -13.03 -15.54
C GLY A 236 10.34 -13.21 -16.13
N ALA A 237 11.30 -12.39 -15.69
CA ALA A 237 12.70 -12.49 -16.11
C ALA A 237 13.40 -13.82 -15.74
N ARG A 238 12.80 -14.64 -14.88
CA ARG A 238 13.31 -15.94 -14.41
C ARG A 238 12.44 -17.12 -14.84
N ALA A 239 11.47 -16.89 -15.72
CA ALA A 239 10.50 -17.89 -16.10
C ALA A 239 10.90 -18.69 -17.36
N ALA A 240 11.96 -18.32 -18.07
CA ALA A 240 12.35 -18.96 -19.33
C ALA A 240 12.50 -20.49 -19.19
N GLY A 241 11.70 -21.25 -19.94
CA GLY A 241 11.68 -22.71 -19.92
C GLY A 241 11.07 -23.35 -18.67
N ALA A 242 10.63 -22.56 -17.68
CA ALA A 242 10.08 -23.04 -16.42
C ALA A 242 8.61 -23.49 -16.56
N ARG A 243 8.21 -24.46 -15.72
CA ARG A 243 6.81 -24.63 -15.29
C ARG A 243 6.54 -23.72 -14.12
N VAL A 244 5.60 -22.80 -14.31
CA VAL A 244 5.24 -21.83 -13.29
C VAL A 244 3.88 -22.19 -12.70
N LEU A 245 3.78 -22.26 -11.38
CA LEU A 245 2.52 -22.29 -10.64
C LEU A 245 2.29 -20.92 -10.01
N ASN A 246 1.16 -20.29 -10.30
CA ASN A 246 0.74 -19.04 -9.68
C ASN A 246 -0.53 -19.28 -8.84
N LEU A 247 -0.38 -19.25 -7.52
CA LEU A 247 -1.48 -19.42 -6.56
C LEU A 247 -2.02 -18.04 -6.15
N PHE A 248 -3.34 -17.96 -5.94
CA PHE A 248 -4.04 -16.69 -5.71
C PHE A 248 -3.83 -15.73 -6.90
N SER A 249 -3.93 -16.31 -8.10
CA SER A 249 -3.49 -15.67 -9.33
C SER A 249 -4.29 -14.43 -9.72
N TYR A 250 -5.48 -14.22 -9.14
CA TYR A 250 -6.42 -13.16 -9.49
C TYR A 250 -6.59 -13.07 -11.02
N THR A 251 -6.30 -11.92 -11.63
CA THR A 251 -6.39 -11.69 -13.08
C THR A 251 -5.12 -12.08 -13.85
N GLY A 252 -4.20 -12.83 -13.21
CA GLY A 252 -3.07 -13.46 -13.87
C GLY A 252 -1.79 -12.65 -13.91
N GLY A 253 -1.61 -11.64 -13.05
CA GLY A 253 -0.46 -10.74 -13.08
C GLY A 253 0.89 -11.46 -13.23
N PHE A 254 1.24 -12.35 -12.29
CA PHE A 254 2.47 -13.14 -12.38
C PHE A 254 2.46 -14.14 -13.54
N SER A 255 1.28 -14.73 -13.84
CA SER A 255 1.13 -15.71 -14.93
C SER A 255 1.47 -15.12 -16.29
N LEU A 256 1.01 -13.91 -16.57
CA LEU A 256 1.24 -13.20 -17.82
C LEU A 256 2.71 -12.80 -17.97
N HIS A 257 3.33 -12.28 -16.91
CA HIS A 257 4.76 -11.96 -16.93
C HIS A 257 5.64 -13.21 -17.08
N ALA A 258 5.26 -14.33 -16.44
CA ALA A 258 5.93 -15.61 -16.64
C ALA A 258 5.83 -16.10 -18.09
N ALA A 259 4.63 -16.01 -18.68
CA ALA A 259 4.39 -16.39 -20.07
C ALA A 259 5.21 -15.51 -21.05
N ALA A 260 5.18 -14.20 -20.87
CA ALA A 260 5.99 -13.25 -21.65
C ALA A 260 7.50 -13.48 -21.48
N GLY A 261 7.92 -13.95 -20.30
CA GLY A 261 9.29 -14.35 -20.00
C GLY A 261 9.72 -15.70 -20.57
N GLY A 262 8.85 -16.38 -21.34
CA GLY A 262 9.16 -17.64 -22.01
C GLY A 262 8.95 -18.89 -21.14
N ALA A 263 8.06 -18.84 -20.16
CA ALA A 263 7.63 -20.04 -19.43
C ALA A 263 7.16 -21.12 -20.40
N ARG A 264 7.58 -22.37 -20.16
CA ARG A 264 7.15 -23.54 -20.92
C ARG A 264 5.69 -23.88 -20.64
N ALA A 265 5.23 -23.65 -19.41
CA ALA A 265 3.88 -23.92 -18.97
C ALA A 265 3.55 -23.02 -17.77
N VAL A 266 2.30 -22.57 -17.67
CA VAL A 266 1.84 -21.77 -16.54
C VAL A 266 0.50 -22.30 -16.03
N THR A 267 0.45 -22.70 -14.76
CA THR A 267 -0.78 -23.03 -14.06
C THR A 267 -1.21 -21.85 -13.19
N SER A 268 -2.40 -21.32 -13.41
CA SER A 268 -2.98 -20.22 -12.62
C SER A 268 -4.14 -20.74 -11.79
N VAL A 269 -4.09 -20.53 -10.48
CA VAL A 269 -5.08 -21.02 -9.52
C VAL A 269 -5.65 -19.85 -8.73
N ASP A 270 -6.98 -19.75 -8.67
CA ASP A 270 -7.70 -18.77 -7.85
C ASP A 270 -9.06 -19.34 -7.47
N LEU A 271 -9.62 -18.91 -6.34
CA LEU A 271 -10.95 -19.35 -5.92
C LEU A 271 -12.06 -18.73 -6.80
N ALA A 272 -11.83 -17.51 -7.30
CA ALA A 272 -12.82 -16.77 -8.08
C ALA A 272 -12.78 -17.17 -9.56
N ALA A 273 -13.75 -17.96 -10.01
CA ALA A 273 -13.91 -18.31 -11.43
C ALA A 273 -13.92 -17.09 -12.38
N PRO A 274 -14.55 -15.93 -12.05
CA PRO A 274 -14.44 -14.73 -12.88
C PRO A 274 -13.01 -14.19 -13.02
N ALA A 275 -12.19 -14.29 -11.97
CA ALA A 275 -10.79 -13.86 -12.02
C ALA A 275 -9.98 -14.77 -12.96
N ILE A 276 -10.20 -16.09 -12.87
CA ILE A 276 -9.61 -17.06 -13.80
C ILE A 276 -10.04 -16.82 -15.25
N ALA A 277 -11.30 -16.48 -15.51
CA ALA A 277 -11.76 -16.10 -16.84
C ALA A 277 -11.03 -14.85 -17.36
N ALA A 278 -10.76 -13.87 -16.49
CA ALA A 278 -9.99 -12.69 -16.84
C ALA A 278 -8.53 -12.99 -17.20
N VAL A 279 -7.90 -14.03 -16.59
CA VAL A 279 -6.55 -14.48 -16.97
C VAL A 279 -6.51 -14.85 -18.46
N ARG A 280 -7.49 -15.64 -18.93
CA ARG A 280 -7.58 -16.04 -20.34
C ARG A 280 -7.66 -14.82 -21.25
N ARG A 281 -8.55 -13.88 -20.91
CA ARG A 281 -8.72 -12.64 -21.67
C ARG A 281 -7.44 -11.80 -21.71
N ASN A 282 -6.73 -11.69 -20.60
CA ASN A 282 -5.48 -10.92 -20.55
C ASN A 282 -4.35 -11.59 -21.37
N LEU A 283 -4.29 -12.92 -21.41
CA LEU A 283 -3.36 -13.65 -22.29
C LEU A 283 -3.64 -13.34 -23.77
N GLU A 284 -4.91 -13.38 -24.18
CA GLU A 284 -5.36 -13.02 -25.53
C GLU A 284 -5.03 -11.56 -25.86
N LEU A 285 -5.36 -10.62 -24.96
CA LEU A 285 -5.05 -9.20 -25.11
C LEU A 285 -3.56 -8.92 -25.25
N SER A 286 -2.72 -9.70 -24.57
CA SER A 286 -1.26 -9.54 -24.63
C SER A 286 -0.64 -10.18 -25.87
N GLY A 287 -1.42 -10.90 -26.68
CA GLY A 287 -0.90 -11.61 -27.86
C GLY A 287 0.16 -12.68 -27.51
N LEU A 288 0.17 -13.15 -26.25
CA LEU A 288 1.15 -14.13 -25.81
C LEU A 288 0.82 -15.50 -26.40
N PRO A 289 1.84 -16.27 -26.84
CA PRO A 289 1.61 -17.58 -27.43
C PRO A 289 0.83 -18.45 -26.45
N ALA A 290 -0.13 -19.22 -26.97
CA ALA A 290 -0.91 -20.19 -26.21
C ALA A 290 -0.07 -21.42 -25.84
N GLY A 291 1.09 -21.21 -25.20
CA GLY A 291 1.74 -22.27 -24.44
C GLY A 291 0.74 -22.89 -23.46
N PRO A 292 0.98 -24.09 -22.92
CA PRO A 292 0.02 -24.75 -22.04
C PRO A 292 -0.26 -23.88 -20.81
N HIS A 293 -1.42 -23.23 -20.83
CA HIS A 293 -1.99 -22.44 -19.75
C HIS A 293 -3.11 -23.23 -19.09
N GLU A 294 -2.83 -23.76 -17.90
CA GLU A 294 -3.83 -24.42 -17.08
C GLU A 294 -4.49 -23.38 -16.18
N LEU A 295 -5.81 -23.24 -16.29
CA LEU A 295 -6.60 -22.25 -15.58
C LEU A 295 -7.56 -22.96 -14.62
N VAL A 296 -7.33 -22.83 -13.32
CA VAL A 296 -8.00 -23.64 -12.30
C VAL A 296 -8.73 -22.75 -11.31
N ALA A 297 -10.06 -22.84 -11.30
CA ALA A 297 -10.90 -22.21 -10.29
C ALA A 297 -11.01 -23.13 -9.06
N ALA A 298 -10.11 -23.00 -8.10
CA ALA A 298 -10.03 -23.88 -6.93
C ALA A 298 -9.41 -23.18 -5.71
N ASP A 299 -9.66 -23.74 -4.52
CA ASP A 299 -8.91 -23.39 -3.33
C ASP A 299 -7.43 -23.81 -3.46
N ALA A 300 -6.52 -22.91 -3.08
CA ALA A 300 -5.09 -23.11 -3.25
C ALA A 300 -4.53 -24.27 -2.40
N PHE A 301 -5.06 -24.49 -1.18
CA PHE A 301 -4.60 -25.61 -0.35
C PHE A 301 -5.06 -26.94 -0.91
N LEU A 302 -6.30 -27.02 -1.41
CA LEU A 302 -6.81 -28.23 -2.08
C LEU A 302 -6.00 -28.54 -3.34
N PHE A 303 -5.75 -27.53 -4.18
CA PHE A 303 -4.93 -27.71 -5.38
C PHE A 303 -3.52 -28.22 -5.03
N LEU A 304 -2.86 -27.63 -4.02
CA LEU A 304 -1.53 -28.06 -3.58
C LEU A 304 -1.52 -29.50 -3.07
N ALA A 305 -2.54 -29.90 -2.31
CA ALA A 305 -2.67 -31.27 -1.81
C ALA A 305 -2.82 -32.28 -2.97
N GLU A 306 -3.63 -31.96 -3.97
CA GLU A 306 -3.80 -32.78 -5.17
C GLU A 306 -2.53 -32.83 -6.01
N ALA A 307 -1.87 -31.68 -6.22
CA ALA A 307 -0.62 -31.60 -6.96
C ALA A 307 0.48 -32.46 -6.30
N ARG A 308 0.61 -32.38 -4.97
CA ARG A 308 1.53 -33.22 -4.20
C ARG A 308 1.20 -34.70 -4.34
N ARG A 309 -0.07 -35.10 -4.20
CA ARG A 309 -0.52 -36.50 -4.36
C ARG A 309 -0.24 -37.03 -5.76
N ALA A 310 -0.36 -36.18 -6.78
CA ALA A 310 -0.08 -36.50 -8.17
C ALA A 310 1.42 -36.43 -8.53
N GLY A 311 2.31 -36.11 -7.59
CA GLY A 311 3.75 -35.95 -7.84
C GLY A 311 4.09 -34.79 -8.78
N ARG A 312 3.19 -33.79 -8.91
CA ARG A 312 3.45 -32.61 -9.72
C ARG A 312 4.51 -31.74 -9.06
N VAL A 313 5.48 -31.32 -9.84
CA VAL A 313 6.52 -30.37 -9.42
C VAL A 313 6.60 -29.21 -10.39
N PHE A 314 6.91 -28.03 -9.86
CA PHE A 314 7.01 -26.78 -10.59
C PHE A 314 8.37 -26.15 -10.36
N ASP A 315 8.89 -25.52 -11.40
CA ASP A 315 10.23 -24.93 -11.38
C ASP A 315 10.17 -23.53 -10.71
N VAL A 316 9.00 -22.85 -10.80
CA VAL A 316 8.69 -21.64 -10.02
C VAL A 316 7.29 -21.76 -9.42
N VAL A 317 7.16 -21.52 -8.12
CA VAL A 317 5.87 -21.44 -7.42
C VAL A 317 5.71 -20.03 -6.86
N VAL A 318 4.63 -19.34 -7.22
CA VAL A 318 4.27 -18.01 -6.70
C VAL A 318 3.09 -18.13 -5.75
N VAL A 319 3.23 -17.49 -4.59
CA VAL A 319 2.24 -17.45 -3.52
C VAL A 319 2.03 -16.00 -3.10
N ASP A 320 0.91 -15.41 -3.53
CA ASP A 320 0.51 -14.04 -3.17
C ASP A 320 -0.93 -14.00 -2.60
N PRO A 321 -1.14 -14.51 -1.37
CA PRO A 321 -2.47 -14.64 -0.81
C PRO A 321 -3.08 -13.28 -0.44
N PRO A 322 -4.41 -13.20 -0.31
CA PRO A 322 -5.05 -12.05 0.31
C PRO A 322 -4.58 -11.89 1.77
N SER A 323 -4.82 -10.71 2.35
CA SER A 323 -4.46 -10.48 3.76
C SER A 323 -5.23 -11.42 4.70
N PHE A 324 -4.52 -12.39 5.29
CA PHE A 324 -5.02 -13.24 6.37
C PHE A 324 -5.10 -12.52 7.73
N ALA A 325 -4.44 -11.37 7.89
CA ALA A 325 -4.43 -10.57 9.12
C ALA A 325 -5.11 -9.20 8.90
N PRO A 326 -6.45 -9.14 8.87
CA PRO A 326 -7.16 -7.86 8.72
C PRO A 326 -7.04 -6.96 9.96
N SER A 327 -6.54 -7.48 11.09
CA SER A 327 -6.27 -6.71 12.30
C SER A 327 -5.13 -7.32 13.10
N ALA A 328 -4.55 -6.54 14.02
CA ALA A 328 -3.50 -7.02 14.93
C ALA A 328 -3.94 -8.26 15.75
N LYS A 329 -5.22 -8.35 16.14
CA LYS A 329 -5.76 -9.50 16.89
C LYS A 329 -5.77 -10.80 16.08
N ALA A 330 -5.91 -10.70 14.76
CA ALA A 330 -5.95 -11.86 13.86
C ALA A 330 -4.56 -12.40 13.48
N ARG A 331 -3.47 -11.73 13.90
CA ARG A 331 -2.10 -12.03 13.49
C ARG A 331 -1.69 -13.48 13.76
N GLY A 332 -2.04 -14.04 14.92
CA GLY A 332 -1.67 -15.42 15.28
C GLY A 332 -2.23 -16.46 14.30
N ASN A 333 -3.52 -16.37 13.99
CA ASN A 333 -4.18 -17.25 13.02
C ASN A 333 -3.62 -17.05 11.62
N ALA A 334 -3.36 -15.79 11.23
CA ALA A 334 -2.75 -15.49 9.94
C ALA A 334 -1.39 -16.17 9.77
N LEU A 335 -0.51 -16.11 10.78
CA LEU A 335 0.80 -16.77 10.75
C LEU A 335 0.66 -18.29 10.64
N ALA A 336 -0.33 -18.90 11.29
CA ALA A 336 -0.59 -20.33 11.13
C ALA A 336 -0.96 -20.68 9.67
N SER A 337 -1.81 -19.87 9.03
CA SER A 337 -2.16 -20.02 7.61
C SER A 337 -0.95 -19.83 6.69
N TYR A 338 -0.11 -18.81 6.92
CA TYR A 338 1.12 -18.61 6.14
C TYR A 338 2.09 -19.78 6.29
N ARG A 339 2.29 -20.32 7.50
CA ARG A 339 3.14 -21.51 7.72
C ARG A 339 2.60 -22.74 6.99
N GLY A 340 1.29 -22.97 7.06
CA GLY A 340 0.64 -24.07 6.33
C GLY A 340 0.85 -23.94 4.82
N LEU A 341 0.66 -22.72 4.30
CA LEU A 341 0.80 -22.43 2.87
C LEU A 341 2.25 -22.54 2.40
N ALA A 342 3.21 -22.04 3.19
CA ALA A 342 4.64 -22.17 2.91
C ALA A 342 5.05 -23.65 2.78
N ARG A 343 4.64 -24.50 3.73
CA ARG A 343 4.92 -25.94 3.68
C ARG A 343 4.31 -26.62 2.46
N ALA A 344 3.03 -26.35 2.19
CA ALA A 344 2.32 -26.96 1.07
C ALA A 344 2.91 -26.53 -0.28
N ALA A 345 3.25 -25.25 -0.43
CA ALA A 345 3.86 -24.72 -1.65
C ALA A 345 5.29 -25.24 -1.85
N ALA A 346 6.13 -25.23 -0.80
CA ALA A 346 7.50 -25.73 -0.88
C ALA A 346 7.56 -27.23 -1.28
N ALA A 347 6.57 -28.03 -0.88
CA ALA A 347 6.50 -29.46 -1.19
C ALA A 347 6.30 -29.76 -2.69
N VAL A 348 5.82 -28.80 -3.49
CA VAL A 348 5.65 -28.94 -4.95
C VAL A 348 6.71 -28.17 -5.75
N VAL A 349 7.71 -27.59 -5.09
CA VAL A 349 8.86 -26.97 -5.75
C VAL A 349 9.83 -28.07 -6.20
N ALA A 350 10.21 -28.04 -7.47
CA ALA A 350 11.21 -28.93 -8.04
C ALA A 350 12.59 -28.72 -7.38
N PRO A 351 13.46 -29.74 -7.34
CA PRO A 351 14.88 -29.53 -7.01
C PRO A 351 15.48 -28.43 -7.90
N GLY A 352 16.25 -27.51 -7.31
CA GLY A 352 16.78 -26.32 -7.99
C GLY A 352 15.73 -25.26 -8.37
N GLY A 353 14.44 -25.50 -8.09
CA GLY A 353 13.34 -24.57 -8.36
C GLY A 353 13.24 -23.43 -7.33
N ALA A 354 12.24 -22.57 -7.49
CA ALA A 354 12.05 -21.41 -6.63
C ALA A 354 10.62 -21.26 -6.08
N LEU A 355 10.53 -20.67 -4.89
CA LEU A 355 9.31 -20.23 -4.22
C LEU A 355 9.34 -18.71 -4.05
N ALA A 356 8.42 -18.02 -4.71
CA ALA A 356 8.09 -16.62 -4.47
C ALA A 356 6.96 -16.55 -3.44
N PHE A 357 7.23 -15.98 -2.27
CA PHE A 357 6.30 -15.95 -1.14
C PHE A 357 6.07 -14.52 -0.68
N ALA A 358 4.83 -14.04 -0.79
CA ALA A 358 4.47 -12.65 -0.56
C ALA A 358 3.43 -12.46 0.55
N SER A 359 3.39 -11.24 1.10
CA SER A 359 2.32 -10.78 1.98
C SER A 359 2.11 -9.28 1.85
N CYS A 360 0.85 -8.87 1.66
CA CYS A 360 0.43 -7.47 1.64
C CYS A 360 -0.15 -6.98 3.00
N SER A 361 -0.02 -7.75 4.08
CA SER A 361 -0.55 -7.38 5.39
C SER A 361 0.42 -6.49 6.17
N SER A 362 0.02 -5.28 6.58
CA SER A 362 0.85 -4.41 7.44
C SER A 362 1.20 -5.02 8.81
N HIS A 363 0.42 -5.99 9.29
CA HIS A 363 0.66 -6.67 10.56
C HIS A 363 1.61 -7.89 10.48
N ILE A 364 2.06 -8.25 9.28
CA ILE A 364 3.02 -9.35 9.05
C ILE A 364 4.34 -8.71 8.65
N THR A 365 5.41 -9.00 9.39
CA THR A 365 6.74 -8.47 9.09
C THR A 365 7.44 -9.31 8.02
N GLU A 366 8.59 -8.86 7.55
CA GLU A 366 9.44 -9.70 6.69
C GLU A 366 10.00 -10.90 7.47
N ASP A 367 10.42 -10.68 8.72
CA ASP A 367 10.92 -11.75 9.60
C ASP A 367 9.87 -12.84 9.83
N ASP A 368 8.60 -12.46 9.98
CA ASP A 368 7.51 -13.42 10.07
C ASP A 368 7.44 -14.36 8.85
N LEU A 369 7.65 -13.83 7.64
CA LEU A 369 7.68 -14.64 6.42
C LEU A 369 8.94 -15.50 6.34
N ARG A 370 10.09 -14.97 6.77
CA ARG A 370 11.34 -15.73 6.87
C ARG A 370 11.16 -16.93 7.81
N ASP A 371 10.52 -16.74 8.95
CA ASP A 371 10.20 -17.80 9.90
C ASP A 371 9.24 -18.85 9.31
N CYS A 372 8.27 -18.42 8.48
CA CYS A 372 7.39 -19.35 7.78
C CYS A 372 8.17 -20.25 6.81
N LEU A 373 9.15 -19.69 6.09
CA LEU A 373 9.99 -20.43 5.16
C LEU A 373 11.03 -21.30 5.88
N ALA A 374 11.57 -20.86 7.01
CA ALA A 374 12.51 -21.65 7.81
C ALA A 374 11.89 -22.94 8.37
N GLY A 375 10.55 -22.97 8.53
CA GLY A 375 9.80 -24.11 9.04
C GLY A 375 9.29 -25.12 7.99
N VAL A 376 9.80 -25.06 6.75
CA VAL A 376 9.46 -26.02 5.68
C VAL A 376 10.50 -27.13 5.58
N GLU A 377 10.12 -28.28 5.01
CA GLU A 377 11.01 -29.46 4.87
C GLU A 377 12.06 -29.29 3.77
N ARG A 378 11.78 -28.45 2.77
CA ARG A 378 12.69 -28.21 1.65
C ARG A 378 13.83 -27.29 2.09
N ASP A 379 15.07 -27.62 1.74
CA ASP A 379 16.20 -26.72 2.03
C ASP A 379 16.11 -25.50 1.12
N LEU A 380 15.88 -24.32 1.70
CA LEU A 380 15.66 -23.08 0.95
C LEU A 380 16.76 -22.04 1.27
N ARG A 381 17.16 -21.28 0.25
CA ARG A 381 17.97 -20.06 0.41
C ARG A 381 17.21 -18.87 -0.12
N ILE A 382 16.94 -17.87 0.72
CA ILE A 382 16.36 -16.60 0.29
C ILE A 382 17.46 -15.80 -0.40
N VAL A 383 17.33 -15.62 -1.71
CA VAL A 383 18.33 -14.90 -2.53
C VAL A 383 17.85 -13.51 -2.97
N HIS A 384 16.58 -13.20 -2.73
CA HIS A 384 16.04 -11.87 -2.98
C HIS A 384 14.87 -11.57 -2.02
N ALA A 385 14.84 -10.33 -1.52
CA ALA A 385 13.77 -9.77 -0.73
C ALA A 385 13.40 -8.39 -1.32
N ALA A 386 12.12 -8.16 -1.53
CA ALA A 386 11.60 -6.94 -2.13
C ALA A 386 10.31 -6.49 -1.44
N GLY A 387 9.91 -5.26 -1.76
CA GLY A 387 8.67 -4.66 -1.29
C GLY A 387 7.79 -4.24 -2.46
N PRO A 388 6.99 -3.18 -2.31
CA PRO A 388 6.15 -2.68 -3.38
C PRO A 388 6.97 -1.96 -4.45
N ALA A 389 6.36 -1.78 -5.63
CA ALA A 389 6.91 -1.00 -6.73
C ALA A 389 7.19 0.47 -6.31
N THR A 390 8.06 1.15 -7.05
CA THR A 390 8.58 2.48 -6.70
C THR A 390 7.54 3.60 -6.73
N ASP A 391 6.41 3.39 -7.41
CA ASP A 391 5.23 4.25 -7.34
C ASP A 391 4.44 4.13 -6.01
N HIS A 392 4.87 3.24 -5.11
CA HIS A 392 4.41 3.08 -3.73
C HIS A 392 5.55 3.42 -2.76
N PRO A 393 5.98 4.71 -2.69
CA PRO A 393 7.09 5.11 -1.84
C PRO A 393 6.77 4.88 -0.36
N THR A 394 7.81 4.83 0.47
CA THR A 394 7.66 4.80 1.93
C THR A 394 8.40 5.98 2.54
N LEU A 395 7.73 6.72 3.41
CA LEU A 395 8.41 7.74 4.22
C LEU A 395 9.35 7.08 5.23
N PRO A 396 10.60 7.56 5.38
CA PRO A 396 11.54 6.99 6.34
C PRO A 396 11.02 6.96 7.79
N ALA A 397 10.26 7.99 8.18
CA ALA A 397 9.67 8.10 9.50
C ALA A 397 8.30 7.41 9.63
N PHE A 398 7.89 6.59 8.66
CA PHE A 398 6.61 5.89 8.64
C PHE A 398 6.76 4.47 8.09
N PRO A 399 7.43 3.57 8.83
CA PRO A 399 7.66 2.19 8.39
C PRO A 399 6.37 1.40 8.14
N GLU A 400 5.26 1.76 8.79
CA GLU A 400 3.94 1.17 8.58
C GLU A 400 3.44 1.32 7.14
N GLY A 401 3.94 2.33 6.41
CA GLY A 401 3.66 2.53 4.99
C GLY A 401 4.23 1.44 4.08
N ARG A 402 5.25 0.68 4.53
CA ARG A 402 5.85 -0.42 3.76
C ARG A 402 5.15 -1.75 4.05
N TYR A 403 3.95 -1.91 3.50
CA TYR A 403 3.08 -3.05 3.81
C TYR A 403 3.38 -4.33 3.00
N LEU A 404 3.96 -4.23 1.80
CA LEU A 404 4.24 -5.39 0.95
C LEU A 404 5.62 -5.98 1.25
N LYS A 405 5.66 -7.30 1.44
CA LYS A 405 6.91 -8.07 1.47
C LYS A 405 6.84 -9.18 0.44
N PHE A 406 7.94 -9.42 -0.24
CA PHE A 406 8.12 -10.44 -1.26
C PHE A 406 9.47 -11.13 -1.05
N LEU A 407 9.46 -12.44 -0.80
CA LEU A 407 10.67 -13.24 -0.65
C LEU A 407 10.77 -14.21 -1.83
N TRP A 408 11.94 -14.28 -2.45
CA TRP A 408 12.26 -15.28 -3.45
C TRP A 408 13.31 -16.24 -2.89
N ALA A 409 12.89 -17.48 -2.66
CA ALA A 409 13.70 -18.55 -2.10
C ALA A 409 13.95 -19.64 -3.13
N VAL A 410 15.20 -20.09 -3.26
CA VAL A 410 15.60 -21.18 -4.16
C VAL A 410 15.76 -22.47 -3.35
N ALA A 411 15.25 -23.57 -3.86
CA ALA A 411 15.43 -24.90 -3.29
C ALA A 411 16.84 -25.42 -3.62
N CYS A 412 17.62 -25.71 -2.58
CA CYS A 412 18.86 -26.44 -2.70
C CYS A 412 18.56 -27.94 -2.88
N ASP A 413 19.43 -28.62 -3.64
CA ASP A 413 19.27 -30.04 -3.99
C ASP A 413 19.20 -30.98 -2.79
#